data_AF-A0A804MN67-F1
#
_entry.id   AF-A0A804MN67-F1
#
_cell.length_a   1.000
_cell.length_b   1.000
_cell.length_c   1.000
_cell.angle_alpha   90.00
_cell.angle_beta   90.00
_cell.angle_gamma   90.00
#
_symmetry.space_group_name_H-M   'P 1'
#
loop_
_entity.id
_entity.type
_entity.pdbx_description
1 polymer ?
#
loop_
_entity_poly.entity_id
_entity_poly.type
_entity_poly.pdbx_seq_one_letter_code
_entity_poly.pdbx_strand_id
1 'polypeptide(L)'
;MMKFELGLEKPEPRRALVSAATIALSYVAGGLVPLLPYMFVPEAGRAMAVSVAVTLAALLFFGFVKGRFTGDRPFFSAVQTTVVGALASAAAYAMARAVQSI
;
A
#
# COMPACT_ATOMS: atom_id res chain seq x y z
N MET A 1 16.79 -30.36 16.08
CA MET A 1 15.84 -29.85 17.08
C MET A 1 14.98 -28.70 16.56
N MET A 2 15.52 -27.61 15.96
CA MET A 2 14.70 -26.46 15.47
C MET A 2 13.42 -26.79 14.67
N LYS A 3 13.47 -27.73 13.71
CA LYS A 3 12.32 -28.04 12.85
C LYS A 3 11.13 -28.65 13.61
N PHE A 4 11.39 -29.53 14.58
CA PHE A 4 10.35 -30.27 15.29
C PHE A 4 9.95 -29.62 16.61
N GLU A 5 10.79 -28.73 17.16
CA GLU A 5 10.47 -27.98 18.39
C GLU A 5 9.79 -26.64 18.10
N LEU A 6 10.26 -25.93 17.06
CA LEU A 6 9.83 -24.56 16.78
C LEU A 6 9.04 -24.43 15.48
N GLY A 7 8.98 -25.47 14.65
CA GLY A 7 8.41 -25.39 13.30
C GLY A 7 9.21 -24.48 12.35
N LEU A 8 10.47 -24.16 12.69
CA LEU A 8 11.30 -23.22 11.93
C LEU A 8 12.29 -23.95 11.02
N GLU A 9 12.41 -23.44 9.80
CA GLU A 9 13.51 -23.77 8.89
C GLU A 9 14.68 -22.82 9.14
N LYS A 10 15.91 -23.29 8.92
CA LYS A 10 17.11 -22.47 9.09
C LYS A 10 17.06 -21.31 8.09
N PRO A 11 17.05 -20.03 8.54
CA PRO A 11 16.96 -18.91 7.62
C PRO A 11 18.24 -18.80 6.78
N GLU A 12 18.07 -18.49 5.49
CA GLU A 12 19.18 -18.18 4.60
C GLU A 12 19.69 -16.76 4.89
N PRO A 13 20.97 -16.56 5.29
CA PRO A 13 21.46 -15.25 5.74
C PRO A 13 21.28 -14.13 4.69
N ARG A 14 21.42 -14.45 3.40
CA ARG A 14 21.25 -13.49 2.30
C ARG A 14 19.79 -13.06 2.10
N ARG A 15 18.82 -13.90 2.49
CA ARG A 15 17.39 -13.61 2.31
C ARG A 15 16.93 -12.41 3.15
N ALA A 16 17.55 -12.15 4.30
CA ALA A 16 17.23 -10.99 5.13
C ALA A 16 17.52 -9.66 4.41
N LEU A 17 18.70 -9.52 3.80
CA LEU A 17 19.07 -8.32 3.05
C LEU A 17 18.19 -8.13 1.81
N VAL A 18 17.93 -9.21 1.07
CA VAL A 18 17.03 -9.16 -0.09
C VAL A 18 15.63 -8.74 0.34
N SER A 19 15.09 -9.32 1.41
CA SER A 19 13.76 -8.96 1.93
C SER A 19 13.67 -7.49 2.34
N ALA A 20 14.68 -6.96 3.03
CA ALA A 20 14.71 -5.55 3.42
C ALA A 20 14.76 -4.63 2.20
N ALA A 21 15.62 -4.94 1.22
CA ALA A 21 15.72 -4.17 -0.01
C ALA A 21 14.43 -4.22 -0.83
N THR A 22 13.79 -5.39 -0.96
CA THR A 22 12.51 -5.54 -1.66
C THR A 22 11.42 -4.70 -1.01
N ILE A 23 11.27 -4.76 0.33
CA ILE A 23 10.27 -3.97 1.05
C ILE A 23 10.52 -2.47 0.87
N ALA A 24 11.78 -2.02 1.02
CA ALA A 24 12.13 -0.61 0.88
C ALA A 24 11.81 -0.09 -0.54
N LEU A 25 12.22 -0.81 -1.58
CA LEU A 25 11.95 -0.44 -2.98
C LEU A 25 10.46 -0.48 -3.31
N SER A 26 9.73 -1.49 -2.83
CA SER A 26 8.27 -1.58 -3.00
C SER A 26 7.54 -0.43 -2.28
N TYR A 27 8.00 -0.02 -1.10
CA TYR A 27 7.40 1.09 -0.38
C TYR A 27 7.63 2.44 -1.09
N VAL A 28 8.83 2.67 -1.63
CA VAL A 28 9.13 3.84 -2.47
C VAL A 28 8.23 3.83 -3.71
N ALA A 29 8.18 2.72 -4.43
CA ALA A 29 7.36 2.60 -5.63
C ALA A 29 5.86 2.82 -5.32
N GLY A 30 5.34 2.22 -4.25
CA GLY A 30 3.95 2.37 -3.83
C GLY A 30 3.62 3.79 -3.35
N GLY A 31 4.53 4.43 -2.62
CA GLY A 31 4.37 5.80 -2.13
C GLY A 31 4.47 6.86 -3.24
N LEU A 32 5.19 6.57 -4.33
CA LEU A 32 5.24 7.45 -5.49
C LEU A 32 3.89 7.54 -6.22
N VAL A 33 3.13 6.44 -6.30
CA VAL A 33 1.84 6.40 -7.01
C VAL A 33 0.88 7.55 -6.65
N PRO A 34 0.53 7.80 -5.37
CA PRO A 34 -0.32 8.93 -5.00
C PRO A 34 0.34 10.30 -5.19
N LEU A 35 1.68 10.38 -5.17
CA LEU A 35 2.41 11.65 -5.30
C LEU A 35 2.60 12.09 -6.75
N LEU A 36 2.63 11.15 -7.70
CA LEU A 36 2.88 11.43 -9.12
C LEU A 36 1.99 12.57 -9.66
N PRO A 37 0.66 12.63 -9.41
CA PRO A 37 -0.16 13.71 -9.96
C PRO A 37 0.23 15.11 -9.47
N TYR A 38 0.73 15.23 -8.25
CA TYR A 38 1.18 16.50 -7.69
C TYR A 38 2.49 17.00 -8.32
N MET A 39 3.23 16.14 -9.02
CA MET A 39 4.43 16.54 -9.76
C MET A 39 4.08 17.22 -11.11
N PHE A 40 2.90 16.93 -11.67
CA PHE A 40 2.51 17.38 -13.01
C PHE A 40 1.31 18.35 -13.02
N VAL A 41 0.49 18.37 -11.98
CA VAL A 41 -0.70 19.23 -11.87
C VAL A 41 -0.44 20.31 -10.81
N PRO A 42 -0.27 21.59 -11.19
CA PRO A 42 0.07 22.66 -10.24
C PRO A 42 -1.02 22.97 -9.21
N GLU A 43 -2.28 22.75 -9.58
CA GLU A 43 -3.42 23.02 -8.71
C GLU A 43 -3.68 21.83 -7.79
N ALA A 44 -3.45 22.00 -6.50
CA ALA A 44 -3.56 20.93 -5.50
C ALA A 44 -4.93 20.24 -5.49
N GLY A 45 -6.03 20.97 -5.69
CA GLY A 45 -7.39 20.39 -5.73
C GLY A 45 -7.58 19.42 -6.90
N ARG A 46 -7.10 19.80 -8.09
CA ARG A 46 -7.13 18.93 -9.28
C ARG A 46 -6.15 17.77 -9.14
N ALA A 47 -4.94 18.02 -8.64
CA ALA A 47 -3.94 16.99 -8.38
C ALA A 47 -4.47 15.92 -7.39
N MET A 48 -5.18 16.35 -6.35
CA MET A 48 -5.82 15.47 -5.38
C MET A 48 -6.88 14.58 -6.03
N ALA A 49 -7.77 15.13 -6.87
CA ALA A 49 -8.79 14.34 -7.56
C ALA A 49 -8.17 13.25 -8.46
N VAL A 50 -7.13 13.60 -9.21
CA VAL A 50 -6.38 12.65 -10.04
C VAL A 50 -5.65 11.62 -9.18
N SER A 51 -5.02 12.04 -8.08
CA SER A 51 -4.34 11.17 -7.11
C SER A 51 -5.29 10.14 -6.48
N VAL A 52 -6.50 10.54 -6.10
CA VAL A 52 -7.52 9.62 -5.58
C VAL A 52 -7.85 8.56 -6.63
N ALA A 53 -8.13 8.96 -7.88
CA ALA A 53 -8.46 8.01 -8.94
C ALA A 53 -7.32 7.02 -9.23
N VAL A 54 -6.10 7.53 -9.38
CA VAL A 54 -4.89 6.71 -9.65
C VAL A 54 -4.60 5.76 -8.48
N THR A 55 -4.69 6.24 -7.25
CA THR A 55 -4.42 5.43 -6.06
C THR A 55 -5.47 4.35 -5.87
N LEU A 56 -6.77 4.65 -6.07
CA LEU A 56 -7.82 3.63 -6.00
C LEU A 56 -7.63 2.56 -7.07
N ALA A 57 -7.28 2.94 -8.31
CA ALA A 57 -6.96 1.98 -9.36
C ALA A 57 -5.76 1.10 -8.99
N ALA A 58 -4.71 1.69 -8.42
CA ALA A 58 -3.54 0.95 -7.95
C ALA A 58 -3.87 0.01 -6.78
N LEU A 59 -4.67 0.44 -5.80
CA LEU A 59 -5.10 -0.40 -4.67
C LEU A 59 -5.95 -1.58 -5.12
N LEU A 60 -6.86 -1.37 -6.09
CA LEU A 60 -7.63 -2.44 -6.70
C LEU A 60 -6.72 -3.43 -7.43
N PHE A 61 -5.79 -2.92 -8.26
CA PHE A 61 -4.85 -3.75 -9.01
C PHE A 61 -3.94 -4.57 -8.10
N PHE A 62 -3.20 -3.91 -7.19
CA PHE A 62 -2.28 -4.58 -6.28
C PHE A 62 -3.00 -5.43 -5.24
N GLY A 63 -4.22 -5.06 -4.84
CA GLY A 63 -5.07 -5.88 -3.98
C GLY A 63 -5.53 -7.16 -4.69
N PHE A 64 -5.86 -7.10 -5.99
CA PHE A 64 -6.17 -8.28 -6.79
C PHE A 64 -4.95 -9.19 -6.97
N VAL A 65 -3.80 -8.59 -7.32
CA VAL A 65 -2.51 -9.29 -7.45
C VAL A 65 -2.18 -10.00 -6.15
N LYS A 66 -2.23 -9.28 -5.01
CA LYS A 66 -2.01 -9.85 -3.68
C LYS A 66 -2.87 -11.10 -3.45
N GLY A 67 -4.18 -11.00 -3.67
CA GLY A 67 -5.09 -12.13 -3.45
C GLY A 67 -4.78 -13.33 -4.36
N ARG A 68 -4.36 -13.08 -5.60
CA ARG A 68 -3.97 -14.14 -6.54
C ARG A 68 -2.69 -14.89 -6.11
N PHE A 69 -1.77 -14.22 -5.43
CA PHE A 69 -0.50 -14.79 -4.95
C PHE A 69 -0.61 -15.40 -3.54
N THR A 70 -1.49 -14.90 -2.67
CA THR A 70 -1.68 -15.42 -1.30
C THR A 70 -2.63 -16.61 -1.21
N GLY A 71 -3.37 -16.92 -2.29
CA GLY A 71 -4.39 -17.97 -2.29
C GLY A 71 -5.75 -17.51 -1.77
N ASP A 72 -5.91 -16.22 -1.48
CA ASP A 72 -7.19 -15.61 -1.12
C ASP A 72 -8.08 -15.42 -2.37
N ARG A 73 -9.35 -15.05 -2.16
CA ARG A 73 -10.26 -14.67 -3.24
C ARG A 73 -9.80 -13.32 -3.83
N PRO A 74 -9.29 -13.25 -5.08
CA PRO A 74 -8.62 -12.05 -5.59
C PRO A 74 -9.48 -10.79 -5.55
N PHE A 75 -10.75 -10.91 -5.90
CA PHE A 75 -11.69 -9.79 -5.88
C PHE A 75 -11.94 -9.25 -4.47
N PHE A 76 -12.10 -10.13 -3.47
CA PHE A 76 -12.30 -9.71 -2.09
C PHE A 76 -11.05 -9.01 -1.53
N SER A 77 -9.87 -9.55 -1.85
CA SER A 77 -8.59 -8.92 -1.50
C SER A 77 -8.44 -7.54 -2.14
N ALA A 78 -8.86 -7.36 -3.39
CA ALA A 78 -8.86 -6.07 -4.08
C ALA A 78 -9.75 -5.03 -3.38
N VAL A 79 -11.01 -5.41 -3.11
CA VAL A 79 -11.98 -4.55 -2.43
C VAL A 79 -11.49 -4.20 -1.02
N GLN A 80 -11.04 -5.18 -0.24
CA GLN A 80 -10.54 -4.96 1.12
C GLN A 80 -9.35 -3.99 1.14
N THR A 81 -8.37 -4.17 0.24
CA THR A 81 -7.20 -3.30 0.15
C THR A 81 -7.59 -1.86 -0.17
N THR A 82 -8.55 -1.70 -1.08
CA THR A 82 -9.08 -0.40 -1.49
C THR A 82 -9.85 0.28 -0.36
N VAL A 83 -10.71 -0.46 0.36
CA VAL A 83 -11.48 0.05 1.50
C VAL A 83 -10.55 0.51 2.63
N VAL A 84 -9.52 -0.27 2.97
CA VAL A 84 -8.53 0.13 4.00
C VAL A 84 -7.85 1.44 3.61
N GLY A 85 -7.41 1.58 2.35
CA GLY A 85 -6.80 2.81 1.85
C GLY A 85 -7.75 4.01 1.90
N ALA A 86 -9.02 3.81 1.51
CA ALA A 86 -10.04 4.85 1.56
C ALA A 86 -10.34 5.30 3.00
N LEU A 87 -10.46 4.37 3.94
CA LEU A 87 -10.68 4.68 5.36
C LEU A 87 -9.49 5.42 5.97
N ALA A 88 -8.26 4.97 5.69
CA ALA A 88 -7.05 5.64 6.17
C ALA A 88 -6.96 7.09 5.62
N SER A 89 -7.28 7.28 4.34
CA SER A 89 -7.29 8.60 3.70
C SER A 89 -8.38 9.51 4.28
N ALA A 90 -9.58 8.97 4.53
CA ALA A 90 -10.67 9.71 5.16
C ALA A 90 -10.32 10.13 6.59
N ALA A 91 -9.69 9.25 7.38
CA ALA A 91 -9.21 9.56 8.72
C ALA A 91 -8.14 10.66 8.68
N ALA A 92 -7.15 10.57 7.78
CA ALA A 92 -6.13 11.59 7.61
C ALA A 92 -6.73 12.96 7.20
N TYR A 93 -7.70 12.97 6.29
CA TYR A 93 -8.43 14.17 5.89
C TYR A 93 -9.20 14.79 7.06
N ALA A 94 -9.96 14.00 7.81
CA ALA A 94 -10.72 14.46 8.97
C ALA A 94 -9.79 15.08 10.03
N MET A 95 -8.66 14.44 10.32
CA MET A 95 -7.65 14.96 11.24
C MET A 95 -7.05 16.27 10.75
N ALA A 96 -6.68 16.36 9.46
CA ALA A 96 -6.14 17.59 8.87
C ALA A 96 -7.14 18.75 8.94
N ARG A 97 -8.44 18.47 8.72
CA ARG A 97 -9.52 19.46 8.85
C ARG A 97 -9.76 19.89 10.30
N ALA A 98 -9.72 18.95 11.25
CA ALA A 98 -9.88 19.25 12.66
C ALA A 98 -8.77 20.16 13.18
N VAL A 99 -7.52 19.89 12.80
CA VAL A 99 -6.37 20.74 13.17
C VAL A 99 -6.48 22.13 12.53
N GLN A 100 -6.93 22.25 11.29
CA GLN A 100 -7.13 23.54 10.61
C GLN A 100 -8.33 24.36 11.13
N SER A 101 -9.22 23.76 11.93
CA SER A 101 -10.36 24.47 12.53
C SER A 101 -10.04 25.16 13.85
N ILE A 102 -8.84 24.93 14.39
CA ILE A 102 -8.27 25.59 15.58
C ILE A 102 -7.44 26.78 15.12
#